data_AF-A0A2C5WI83-F1
#
_entry.id   AF-A0A2C5WI83-F1
#
_cell.length_a   1.000
_cell.length_b   1.000
_cell.length_c   1.000
_cell.angle_alpha   90.00
_cell.angle_beta   90.00
_cell.angle_gamma   90.00
#
_symmetry.space_group_name_H-M   'P 1'
#
loop_
_entity.id
_entity.type
_entity.pdbx_description
1 polymer ?
#
loop_
_entity_poly.entity_id
_entity_poly.type
_entity_poly.pdbx_seq_one_letter_code
_entity_poly.pdbx_strand_id
1 'polypeptide(L)' 'MSDDGKEQALAAWRKLLEEPAIRMDAEDQYDELLKMADSMEQQRLITATEWRQLVRKAGARFVQATEGLSGGT' A
#
# COMPACT_ATOMS: atom_id res chain seq x y z
N MET A 1 12.27 18.91 11.82
CA MET A 1 12.48 17.45 11.93
C MET A 1 11.13 16.78 12.16
N SER A 2 10.32 16.64 11.11
CA SER A 2 9.02 15.92 11.16
C SER A 2 8.64 15.29 9.81
N ASP A 3 9.44 15.49 8.75
CA ASP A 3 9.17 14.96 7.41
C ASP A 3 9.71 13.52 7.26
N ASP A 4 10.86 13.22 7.90
CA ASP A 4 11.49 11.90 7.90
C ASP A 4 10.57 10.74 8.30
N GLY A 5 9.64 10.94 9.25
CA GLY A 5 8.74 9.89 9.70
C GLY A 5 7.70 9.51 8.65
N LYS A 6 7.19 10.52 7.94
CA LYS A 6 6.23 10.35 6.84
C LYS A 6 6.91 9.71 5.64
N GLU A 7 8.09 10.21 5.27
CA GLU A 7 8.85 9.69 4.13
C GLU A 7 9.23 8.23 4.34
N GLN A 8 9.68 7.84 5.54
CA GLN A 8 9.99 6.45 5.86
C GLN A 8 8.76 5.55 5.80
N ALA A 9 7.62 6.00 6.34
CA ALA A 9 6.39 5.21 6.30
C ALA A 9 5.86 5.03 4.86
N LEU A 10 5.89 6.10 4.06
CA LEU A 10 5.53 6.05 2.64
C LEU A 10 6.51 5.20 1.82
N ALA A 11 7.80 5.25 2.14
CA ALA A 11 8.82 4.42 1.48
C ALA A 11 8.59 2.94 1.79
N ALA A 12 8.32 2.59 3.05
CA ALA A 12 8.00 1.22 3.45
C ALA A 12 6.72 0.72 2.77
N TRP A 13 5.68 1.55 2.71
CA TRP A 13 4.42 1.24 2.01
C TRP A 13 4.62 1.02 0.51
N ARG A 14 5.38 1.90 -0.16
CA ARG A 14 5.70 1.73 -1.58
C ARG A 14 6.51 0.47 -1.83
N LYS A 15 7.49 0.18 -0.97
CA LYS A 15 8.27 -1.04 -1.08
C LYS A 15 7.38 -2.27 -0.99
N LEU A 16 6.42 -2.31 -0.06
CA LEU A 16 5.45 -3.41 0.04
C LEU A 16 4.52 -3.49 -1.19
N LEU A 17 4.14 -2.35 -1.76
CA LEU A 17 3.35 -2.28 -2.98
C LEU A 17 4.13 -2.87 -4.17
N GLU A 18 5.41 -2.52 -4.31
CA GLU A 18 6.28 -2.90 -5.42
C GLU A 18 6.77 -4.34 -5.31
N GLU A 19 7.22 -4.72 -4.11
CA GLU A 19 7.81 -6.01 -3.75
C GLU A 19 6.92 -6.71 -2.70
N PRO A 20 5.79 -7.33 -3.11
CA PRO A 20 5.06 -8.23 -2.22
C PRO A 20 5.98 -9.38 -1.78
N ALA A 21 5.85 -9.80 -0.53
CA ALA A 21 6.57 -10.97 -0.06
C ALA A 21 6.17 -12.20 -0.90
N ILE A 22 7.12 -13.09 -1.19
CA ILE A 22 6.96 -14.24 -2.11
C ILE A 22 5.78 -15.17 -1.73
N ARG A 23 5.30 -15.12 -0.49
CA ARG A 23 4.16 -15.91 0.01
C ARG A 23 2.89 -15.10 0.27
N MET A 24 2.89 -13.80 -0.06
CA MET A 24 1.78 -12.91 0.25
C MET A 24 0.82 -12.89 -0.93
N ASP A 25 -0.40 -13.36 -0.71
CA ASP A 25 -1.49 -13.22 -1.68
C ASP A 25 -1.81 -11.74 -1.92
N ALA A 26 -2.41 -11.45 -3.07
CA ALA A 26 -2.79 -10.08 -3.41
C ALA A 26 -3.72 -9.46 -2.33
N GLU A 27 -4.56 -10.28 -1.70
CA GLU A 27 -5.47 -9.86 -0.62
C GLU A 27 -4.71 -9.48 0.66
N ASP A 28 -3.80 -10.33 1.13
CA ASP A 28 -2.91 -10.03 2.27
C ASP A 28 -2.05 -8.79 1.99
N GLN A 29 -1.54 -8.65 0.76
CA GLN A 29 -0.79 -7.46 0.37
C GLN A 29 -1.65 -6.20 0.50
N TYR A 30 -2.90 -6.27 0.05
CA TYR A 30 -3.83 -5.14 0.13
C TYR A 30 -4.20 -4.81 1.59
N ASP A 31 -4.46 -5.81 2.44
CA ASP A 31 -4.74 -5.60 3.86
C ASP A 31 -3.57 -4.91 4.59
N GLU A 32 -2.35 -5.38 4.37
CA GLU A 32 -1.15 -4.78 4.98
C GLU A 32 -0.91 -3.36 4.47
N LEU A 33 -1.13 -3.08 3.18
CA LEU A 33 -1.07 -1.72 2.64
C LEU A 33 -2.10 -0.79 3.29
N LEU A 34 -3.30 -1.28 3.62
CA LEU A 34 -4.31 -0.52 4.35
C LEU A 34 -3.89 -0.25 5.80
N LYS A 35 -3.42 -1.27 6.53
CA LYS A 35 -2.94 -1.12 7.91
C LYS A 35 -1.80 -0.12 8.03
N MET A 36 -0.87 -0.15 7.08
CA MET A 36 0.23 0.82 7.03
C MET A 36 -0.31 2.24 6.80
N ALA A 37 -1.24 2.42 5.86
CA ALA A 37 -1.86 3.72 5.60
C ALA A 37 -2.65 4.22 6.83
N ASP A 38 -3.41 3.36 7.49
CA ASP A 38 -4.16 3.68 8.71
C ASP A 38 -3.23 4.11 9.85
N SER A 39 -2.16 3.34 10.08
CA SER A 39 -1.13 3.67 11.06
C SER A 39 -0.47 5.03 10.78
N MET A 40 -0.30 5.40 9.51
CA MET A 40 0.22 6.72 9.15
C MET A 40 -0.78 7.85 9.43
N GLU A 41 -2.08 7.60 9.23
CA GLU A 41 -3.14 8.57 9.54
C GLU A 41 -3.26 8.78 11.06
N GLN A 42 -3.25 7.69 11.83
CA GLN A 42 -3.25 7.68 13.29
C GLN A 42 -2.06 8.43 13.88
N GLN A 43 -0.88 8.28 13.27
CA GLN A 43 0.33 9.01 13.65
C GLN A 43 0.37 10.46 13.14
N ARG A 44 -0.70 10.94 12.46
CA ARG A 44 -0.77 12.25 11.81
C ARG A 44 0.35 12.50 10.79
N LEU A 45 0.95 11.44 10.26
CA LEU A 45 1.98 11.50 9.22
C LEU A 45 1.37 11.81 7.85
N ILE A 46 0.15 11.31 7.60
CA ILE A 46 -0.61 11.59 6.38
C ILE A 46 -1.99 12.14 6.72
N THR A 47 -2.56 12.88 5.78
CA THR A 47 -3.96 13.33 5.86
C THR A 47 -4.93 12.26 5.35
N ALA A 48 -6.21 12.34 5.73
CA ALA A 48 -7.26 11.46 5.20
C ALA A 48 -7.37 11.49 3.66
N THR A 49 -6.96 12.59 3.02
CA THR A 49 -6.87 12.72 1.56
C THR A 49 -5.73 11.87 0.99
N GLU A 50 -4.56 11.90 1.63
CA GLU A 50 -3.41 11.07 1.25
C GLU A 50 -3.68 9.59 1.50
N TRP A 51 -4.32 9.25 2.63
CA TRP A 51 -4.78 7.90 2.92
C TRP A 51 -5.66 7.34 1.79
N ARG A 52 -6.66 8.12 1.34
CA ARG A 52 -7.50 7.73 0.20
C ARG A 52 -6.70 7.53 -1.10
N GLN A 53 -5.65 8.30 -1.33
CA GLN A 53 -4.78 8.12 -2.50
C GLN A 53 -3.94 6.83 -2.39
N LEU A 54 -3.43 6.50 -1.19
CA LEU A 54 -2.73 5.24 -0.95
C LEU A 54 -3.64 4.04 -1.18
N VAL A 55 -4.84 4.05 -0.59
CA VAL A 55 -5.84 2.98 -0.77
C VAL A 55 -6.18 2.78 -2.24
N ARG A 56 -6.39 3.86 -3.02
CA ARG A 56 -6.62 3.75 -4.46
C ARG A 56 -5.44 3.12 -5.22
N LYS A 57 -4.20 3.48 -4.88
CA LYS A 57 -3.00 2.90 -5.50
C LYS A 57 -2.84 1.42 -5.16
N ALA A 58 -3.09 1.04 -3.90
CA ALA A 58 -3.11 -0.36 -3.48
C ALA A 58 -4.18 -1.14 -4.25
N GLY A 59 -5.38 -0.59 -4.39
CA GLY A 59 -6.48 -1.22 -5.12
C GLY A 59 -6.17 -1.39 -6.60
N ALA A 60 -5.55 -0.40 -7.25
CA ALA A 60 -5.12 -0.51 -8.63
C ALA A 60 -4.06 -1.61 -8.83
N ARG A 61 -3.09 -1.73 -7.92
CA ARG A 61 -2.08 -2.80 -7.96
C ARG A 61 -2.69 -4.17 -7.68
N PHE A 62 -3.63 -4.27 -6.76
CA PHE A 62 -4.38 -5.50 -6.48
C PHE A 62 -5.12 -5.96 -7.73
N VAL A 63 -5.91 -5.08 -8.34
CA VAL A 63 -6.63 -5.34 -9.59
C VAL A 63 -5.64 -5.76 -10.68
N GLN A 64 -4.55 -5.03 -10.91
CA GLN A 64 -3.51 -5.40 -11.88
C GLN A 64 -2.88 -6.77 -11.60
N ALA A 65 -2.62 -7.12 -10.33
CA ALA A 65 -2.06 -8.42 -9.95
C ALA A 65 -3.07 -9.55 -10.22
N THR A 66 -4.35 -9.33 -9.91
CA THR A 66 -5.43 -10.30 -10.15
C THR A 66 -5.81 -10.43 -11.64
N GLU A 67 -5.83 -9.33 -12.39
CA GLU A 67 -6.10 -9.30 -13.83
C GLU A 67 -4.95 -9.91 -14.63
N GLY A 68 -3.70 -9.66 -14.23
CA GLY A 68 -2.52 -10.28 -14.84
C GLY A 68 -2.46 -11.80 -14.67
N LEU A 69 -3.10 -12.34 -13.62
CA LEU A 69 -3.26 -13.78 -13.41
C LEU A 69 -4.39 -14.39 -14.26
N SER A 70 -5.38 -13.59 -14.69
CA SER A 70 -6.55 -14.10 -15.43
C SER A 70 -6.43 -14.01 -16.95
N GLY A 71 -5.42 -13.32 -17.50
CA GLY A 71 -5.28 -13.05 -18.94
C GLY A 71 -4.39 -14.02 -19.74
N GLY A 72 -3.94 -15.13 -19.16
CA GLY A 72 -2.99 -16.04 -19.79
C GLY A 72 -3.50 -17.48 -19.93
N THR A 73 -4.40 -17.73 -20.87
CA THR A 73 -4.63 -19.06 -21.47
C THR A 73 -4.95 -18.94 -22.94
#